data_AF-A0A8T0DFS6-F1
#
_entry.id   AF-A0A8T0DFS6-F1
#
_cell.length_a   1.000
_cell.length_b   1.000
_cell.length_c   1.000
_cell.angle_alpha   90.00
_cell.angle_beta   90.00
_cell.angle_gamma   90.00
#
_symmetry.space_group_name_H-M   'P 1'
#
loop_
_entity.id
_entity.type
_entity.pdbx_description
1 polymer ?
#
loop_
_entity_poly.entity_id
_entity_poly.type
_entity_poly.pdbx_seq_one_letter_code
_entity_poly.pdbx_strand_id
1 'polypeptide(L)'
;MFIFSRMSSSDSSDSELLVQALPAPDFEPSEPPDLEKALTSPEEYIRWVRYEASTYSDVMHTTMNSKQATMQESYSFSEPTEATSASHELLLLNFEETVQEYRAFKSVISLEKDKERLSSKTLELFKSPPSLIWIAHRSRVSWGFQSNIYDVILQADLGTLLEMVTSCCTKKNWNSALRVWIFALMVALEPPLHPDVHHSLRAIAKRCRKLKKDCEDVSDTDLLDLQFFDLCPFLVARGFGQLDILK
;
A
#
# COMPACT_ATOMS: atom_id res chain seq x y z
N MET A 1 32.21 6.96 50.54
CA MET A 1 31.40 8.15 50.24
C MET A 1 31.17 8.14 48.73
N PHE A 2 30.01 7.69 48.31
CA PHE A 2 29.65 7.49 46.90
C PHE A 2 29.11 8.80 46.33
N ILE A 3 29.69 9.34 45.26
CA ILE A 3 29.06 10.35 44.42
C ILE A 3 29.36 10.06 42.94
N PHE A 4 28.33 9.53 42.28
CA PHE A 4 27.94 9.51 40.87
C PHE A 4 28.97 9.74 39.75
N SER A 5 29.37 8.63 39.12
CA SER A 5 29.67 8.60 37.69
C SER A 5 28.43 9.02 36.90
N ARG A 6 28.50 10.16 36.19
CA ARG A 6 27.53 10.47 35.14
C ARG A 6 27.89 9.62 33.94
N MET A 7 27.23 8.45 33.85
CA MET A 7 27.30 7.55 32.71
C MET A 7 26.97 8.35 31.45
N SER A 8 27.94 8.42 30.53
CA SER A 8 27.71 8.81 29.15
C SER A 8 26.73 7.80 28.55
N SER A 9 25.45 8.18 28.46
CA SER A 9 24.47 7.43 27.67
C SER A 9 24.72 7.76 26.20
N SER A 10 25.69 7.06 25.64
CA SER A 10 25.87 6.93 24.21
C SER A 10 24.77 6.02 23.69
N ASP A 11 23.57 6.57 23.45
CA ASP A 11 22.55 5.91 22.64
C ASP A 11 22.39 6.71 21.36
N SER A 12 23.11 6.21 20.34
CA SER A 12 23.16 6.71 18.98
C SER A 12 21.77 6.58 18.34
N SER A 13 20.94 7.60 18.51
CA SER A 13 19.66 7.69 17.80
C SER A 13 19.87 8.44 16.49
N ASP A 14 19.96 7.70 15.38
CA ASP A 14 20.02 8.14 13.97
C ASP A 14 18.77 8.94 13.51
N SER A 15 18.06 9.61 14.43
CA SER A 15 16.83 10.36 14.16
C SER A 15 16.84 11.76 14.80
N GLU A 16 18.00 12.41 14.85
CA GLU A 16 18.08 13.85 15.11
C GLU A 16 17.61 14.62 13.87
N LEU A 17 16.40 15.18 13.94
CA LEU A 17 15.82 16.04 12.89
C LEU A 17 16.69 17.28 12.60
N LEU A 18 17.51 17.70 13.56
CA LEU A 18 18.48 18.79 13.43
C LEU A 18 19.78 18.39 14.14
N VAL A 19 20.71 17.80 13.38
CA VAL A 19 22.06 17.45 13.88
C VAL A 19 22.89 18.73 14.02
N GLN A 20 23.67 18.82 15.10
CA GLN A 20 24.60 19.92 15.32
C GLN A 20 25.71 19.95 14.26
N ALA A 21 25.68 20.95 13.37
CA ALA A 21 26.63 21.07 12.26
C ALA A 21 27.98 21.71 12.63
N LEU A 22 28.03 22.48 13.73
CA LEU A 22 29.23 23.21 14.16
C LEU A 22 29.62 22.80 15.58
N PRO A 23 30.93 22.69 15.88
CA PRO A 23 31.38 22.50 17.25
C PRO A 23 30.91 23.69 18.09
N ALA A 24 30.09 23.43 19.09
CA ALA A 24 29.56 24.45 19.97
C ALA A 24 30.20 24.27 21.34
N PRO A 25 30.87 25.30 21.88
CA PRO A 25 31.42 25.21 23.23
C PRO A 25 30.30 25.02 24.25
N ASP A 26 30.60 24.25 25.31
CA ASP A 26 29.72 24.13 26.46
C ASP A 26 29.60 25.50 27.14
N PHE A 27 28.41 25.80 27.65
CA PHE A 27 28.17 26.99 28.44
C PHE A 27 27.23 26.68 29.60
N GLU A 28 27.49 27.30 30.74
CA GLU A 28 26.61 27.23 31.90
C GLU A 28 25.60 28.38 31.84
N PRO A 29 24.30 28.12 32.00
CA PRO A 29 23.26 29.16 31.95
C PRO A 29 23.38 30.22 33.08
N SER A 30 24.26 29.99 34.06
CA SER A 30 24.57 30.92 35.16
C SER A 30 25.58 32.02 34.80
N GLU A 31 26.31 31.89 33.70
CA GLU A 31 27.30 32.88 33.26
C GLU A 31 26.92 33.43 31.88
N PRO A 32 26.38 34.67 31.80
CA PRO A 32 25.98 35.24 30.52
C PRO A 32 27.22 35.52 29.65
N PRO A 33 27.24 35.09 28.38
CA PRO A 33 28.36 35.33 27.47
C PRO A 33 28.52 36.83 27.13
N ASP A 34 29.77 37.25 26.97
CA ASP A 34 30.15 38.64 26.70
C ASP A 34 29.95 39.00 25.21
N LEU A 35 29.12 40.03 24.95
CA LEU A 35 28.74 40.44 23.61
C LEU A 35 29.93 40.96 22.79
N GLU A 36 30.90 41.63 23.43
CA GLU A 36 32.06 42.17 22.71
C GLU A 36 32.99 41.05 22.24
N LYS A 37 33.07 39.95 22.99
CA LYS A 37 33.83 38.75 22.61
C LYS A 37 33.12 37.94 21.52
N ALA A 38 31.79 37.88 21.57
CA ALA A 38 30.99 37.25 20.53
C ALA A 38 31.18 37.90 19.14
N LEU A 39 31.50 39.20 19.08
CA LEU A 39 31.78 39.90 17.82
C LEU A 39 33.19 39.65 17.26
N THR A 40 34.07 38.99 18.04
CA THR A 40 35.49 38.81 17.67
C THR A 40 35.89 37.35 17.46
N SER A 41 35.12 36.38 17.97
CA SER A 41 35.36 34.93 17.79
C SER A 41 34.08 34.19 17.36
N PRO A 42 34.15 33.30 16.34
CA PRO A 42 33.03 32.46 15.93
C PRO A 42 32.50 31.53 17.03
N GLU A 43 33.38 31.03 17.91
CA GLU A 43 33.02 30.12 19.00
C GLU A 43 32.26 30.87 20.11
N GLU A 44 32.70 32.09 20.43
CA GLU A 44 31.99 33.00 21.34
C GLU A 44 30.63 33.43 20.76
N TYR A 45 30.56 33.64 19.45
CA TYR A 45 29.30 33.92 18.75
C TYR A 45 28.30 32.76 18.88
N ILE A 46 28.73 31.52 18.61
CA ILE A 46 27.88 30.33 18.76
C ILE A 46 27.42 30.17 20.22
N ARG A 47 28.31 30.44 21.18
CA ARG A 47 27.95 30.45 22.61
C ARG A 47 26.84 31.45 22.91
N TRP A 48 26.96 32.67 22.40
CA TRP A 48 25.97 33.72 22.57
C TRP A 48 24.61 33.38 21.94
N VAL A 49 24.61 32.87 20.70
CA VAL A 49 23.38 32.45 20.00
C VAL A 49 22.66 31.33 20.76
N ARG A 50 23.40 30.36 21.32
CA ARG A 50 22.79 29.29 22.13
C ARG A 50 22.18 29.81 23.44
N TYR A 51 22.84 30.79 24.07
CA TYR A 51 22.32 31.47 25.25
C TYR A 51 21.05 32.28 24.93
N GLU A 52 21.08 33.06 23.84
CA GLU A 52 19.91 33.82 23.36
C GLU A 52 18.74 32.87 23.02
N ALA A 53 19.02 31.78 22.28
CA ALA A 53 18.04 30.75 21.96
C ALA A 53 17.41 30.12 23.22
N SER A 54 18.21 29.85 24.25
CA SER A 54 17.72 29.33 25.54
C SER A 54 16.84 30.30 26.32
N THR A 55 16.89 31.59 25.98
CA THR A 55 16.04 32.64 26.57
C THR A 55 14.65 32.67 25.94
N TYR A 56 14.51 32.20 24.70
CA TYR A 56 13.22 32.07 24.04
C TYR A 56 12.49 30.80 24.48
N SER A 57 11.16 30.83 24.45
CA SER A 57 10.37 29.62 24.71
C SER A 57 10.48 28.65 23.53
N ASP A 58 10.66 27.37 23.83
CA ASP A 58 10.80 26.29 22.83
C ASP A 58 9.61 26.22 21.86
N VAL A 59 8.39 26.49 22.35
CA VAL A 59 7.17 26.52 21.53
C VAL A 59 6.43 27.83 21.78
N MET A 60 6.20 28.59 20.71
CA MET A 60 5.37 29.79 20.71
C MET A 60 4.02 29.49 20.07
N HIS A 61 2.94 29.72 20.81
CA HIS A 61 1.58 29.64 20.28
C HIS A 61 1.07 31.04 19.92
N THR A 62 0.69 31.23 18.66
CA THR A 62 0.04 32.47 18.21
C THR A 62 -1.44 32.22 17.98
N THR A 63 -2.31 32.90 18.70
CA THR A 63 -3.76 32.85 18.44
C THR A 63 -4.08 33.69 17.21
N MET A 64 -4.52 33.03 16.13
CA MET A 64 -4.96 33.73 14.93
C MET A 64 -6.35 34.33 15.17
N ASN A 65 -6.54 35.61 14.86
CA ASN A 65 -7.84 36.28 14.93
C ASN A 65 -8.74 35.69 13.83
N SER A 66 -9.74 34.89 14.23
CA SER A 66 -10.60 34.08 13.35
C SER A 66 -11.49 34.88 12.39
N LYS A 67 -11.39 36.21 12.37
CA LYS A 67 -12.16 37.08 11.47
C LYS A 67 -11.78 36.97 9.99
N GLN A 68 -10.75 36.20 9.62
CA GLN A 68 -10.34 36.04 8.22
C GLN A 68 -10.02 34.59 7.76
N ALA A 69 -10.24 33.58 8.60
CA ALA A 69 -9.96 32.19 8.21
C ALA A 69 -11.26 31.38 8.05
N THR A 70 -11.90 31.51 6.88
CA THR A 70 -12.86 30.51 6.42
C THR A 70 -12.09 29.48 5.60
N MET A 71 -11.40 28.56 6.28
CA MET A 71 -10.91 27.34 5.64
C MET A 71 -11.99 26.27 5.82
N GLN A 72 -12.70 25.94 4.74
CA GLN A 72 -13.53 24.75 4.72
C GLN A 72 -12.61 23.53 4.75
N GLU A 73 -12.44 22.91 5.92
CA GLU A 73 -11.97 21.54 5.98
C GLU A 73 -13.08 20.63 5.47
N SER A 74 -12.90 20.11 4.26
CA SER A 74 -13.74 19.04 3.72
C SER A 74 -13.34 17.73 4.40
N TYR A 75 -13.90 17.46 5.57
CA TYR A 75 -13.83 16.14 6.18
C TYR A 75 -14.86 15.22 5.51
N SER A 76 -14.40 14.35 4.61
CA SER A 76 -15.21 13.24 4.11
C SER A 76 -15.18 12.10 5.12
N PHE A 77 -16.02 12.19 6.16
CA PHE A 77 -16.40 11.01 6.93
C PHE A 77 -17.12 10.07 5.98
N SER A 78 -16.72 8.81 5.95
CA SER A 78 -17.51 7.80 5.29
C SER A 78 -17.65 6.62 6.24
N GLU A 79 -18.87 6.51 6.77
CA GLU A 79 -19.32 5.46 7.68
C GLU A 79 -18.97 4.07 7.12
N PRO A 80 -18.55 3.11 7.96
CA PRO A 80 -18.56 1.71 7.58
C PRO A 80 -20.02 1.25 7.57
N THR A 81 -20.61 1.12 6.39
CA THR A 81 -21.93 0.51 6.26
C THR A 81 -21.81 -0.99 6.51
N GLU A 82 -22.08 -1.39 7.74
CA GLU A 82 -22.35 -2.77 8.13
C GLU A 82 -23.66 -3.23 7.47
N ALA A 83 -23.57 -3.86 6.32
CA ALA A 83 -24.65 -4.68 5.78
C ALA A 83 -24.06 -5.83 4.98
N THR A 84 -23.33 -6.72 5.65
CA THR A 84 -22.97 -8.00 5.03
C THR A 84 -24.20 -8.92 5.13
N SER A 85 -24.89 -9.11 4.01
CA SER A 85 -25.84 -10.22 3.86
C SER A 85 -25.09 -11.53 4.14
N ALA A 86 -25.66 -12.44 4.94
CA ALA A 86 -25.06 -13.71 5.32
C ALA A 86 -24.51 -14.52 4.13
N SER A 87 -25.08 -14.33 2.93
CA SER A 87 -24.62 -14.93 1.68
C SER A 87 -23.21 -14.48 1.27
N HIS A 88 -22.86 -13.21 1.50
CA HIS A 88 -21.54 -12.69 1.14
C HIS A 88 -20.44 -13.22 2.08
N GLU A 89 -20.75 -13.46 3.35
CA GLU A 89 -19.80 -14.05 4.30
C GLU A 89 -19.45 -15.50 3.92
N LEU A 90 -20.43 -16.29 3.50
CA LEU A 90 -20.18 -17.65 2.98
C LEU A 90 -19.30 -17.63 1.72
N LEU A 91 -19.51 -16.66 0.82
CA LEU A 91 -18.68 -16.52 -0.37
C LEU A 91 -17.24 -16.13 -0.04
N LEU A 92 -17.02 -15.35 1.02
CA LEU A 92 -15.67 -15.02 1.50
C LEU A 92 -14.96 -16.26 2.04
N LEU A 93 -15.65 -17.06 2.87
CA LEU A 93 -15.09 -18.30 3.42
C LEU A 93 -14.70 -19.26 2.29
N ASN A 94 -15.58 -19.44 1.29
CA ASN A 94 -15.28 -20.28 0.13
C ASN A 94 -14.09 -19.75 -0.68
N PHE A 95 -13.94 -18.42 -0.79
CA PHE A 95 -12.77 -17.82 -1.43
C PHE A 95 -11.49 -18.09 -0.63
N GLU A 96 -11.51 -17.93 0.68
CA GLU A 96 -10.37 -18.21 1.55
C GLU A 96 -9.95 -19.68 1.49
N GLU A 97 -10.91 -20.60 1.49
CA GLU A 97 -10.69 -22.04 1.29
C GLU A 97 -10.02 -22.31 -0.07
N THR A 98 -10.56 -21.72 -1.15
CA THR A 98 -9.97 -21.83 -2.49
C THR A 98 -8.53 -21.31 -2.55
N VAL A 99 -8.23 -20.21 -1.84
CA VAL A 99 -6.87 -19.66 -1.73
C VAL A 99 -5.94 -20.62 -1.00
N GLN A 100 -6.41 -21.26 0.08
CA GLN A 100 -5.64 -22.26 0.81
C GLN A 100 -5.35 -23.50 -0.04
N GLU A 101 -6.36 -24.00 -0.75
CA GLU A 101 -6.21 -25.12 -1.68
C GLU A 101 -5.22 -24.79 -2.79
N TYR A 102 -5.31 -23.59 -3.38
CA TYR A 102 -4.37 -23.15 -4.40
C TYR A 102 -2.93 -23.07 -3.86
N ARG A 103 -2.73 -22.57 -2.64
CA ARG A 103 -1.41 -22.53 -2.00
C ARG A 103 -0.86 -23.93 -1.74
N ALA A 104 -1.71 -24.86 -1.30
CA ALA A 104 -1.33 -26.26 -1.13
C ALA A 104 -0.98 -26.91 -2.47
N PHE A 105 -1.76 -26.67 -3.52
CA PHE A 105 -1.45 -27.14 -4.87
C PHE A 105 -0.11 -26.58 -5.38
N LYS A 106 0.10 -25.27 -5.21
CA LYS A 106 1.34 -24.56 -5.60
C LYS A 106 2.57 -25.15 -4.91
N SER A 107 2.47 -25.64 -3.68
CA SER A 107 3.60 -26.23 -2.95
C SER A 107 4.00 -27.62 -3.45
N VAL A 108 3.06 -28.37 -4.05
CA VAL A 108 3.26 -29.75 -4.50
C VAL A 108 3.82 -29.82 -5.93
N ILE A 109 3.51 -28.84 -6.78
CA ILE A 109 4.00 -28.84 -8.15
C ILE A 109 5.53 -28.67 -8.13
N SER A 110 6.26 -29.60 -8.75
CA SER A 110 7.67 -29.43 -9.12
C SER A 110 7.72 -28.75 -10.48
N LEU A 111 8.22 -27.51 -10.53
CA LEU A 111 8.25 -26.72 -11.76
C LEU A 111 9.66 -26.68 -12.35
N GLU A 112 9.89 -27.43 -13.43
CA GLU A 112 11.04 -27.27 -14.32
C GLU A 112 11.09 -25.87 -14.96
N LYS A 113 12.28 -25.51 -15.43
CA LYS A 113 12.82 -24.14 -15.58
C LYS A 113 12.35 -23.37 -16.82
N ASP A 114 11.23 -23.71 -17.44
CA ASP A 114 10.85 -23.08 -18.70
C ASP A 114 10.14 -21.75 -18.46
N LYS A 115 10.92 -20.66 -18.57
CA LYS A 115 10.50 -19.28 -18.41
C LYS A 115 10.01 -18.74 -19.76
N GLU A 116 8.77 -19.05 -20.11
CA GLU A 116 8.15 -18.49 -21.31
C GLU A 116 7.75 -17.02 -21.08
N ARG A 117 8.46 -16.08 -21.72
CA ARG A 117 8.20 -14.63 -21.61
C ARG A 117 6.84 -14.27 -22.22
N LEU A 118 6.11 -13.36 -21.56
CA LEU A 118 4.86 -12.79 -22.07
C LEU A 118 5.12 -12.10 -23.42
N SER A 119 4.52 -12.63 -24.49
CA SER A 119 4.58 -12.09 -25.85
C SER A 119 3.33 -11.26 -26.15
N SER A 120 3.45 -10.23 -26.99
CA SER A 120 2.44 -9.20 -27.32
C SER A 120 1.13 -9.72 -27.97
N LYS A 121 0.90 -11.03 -28.04
CA LYS A 121 -0.39 -11.66 -28.43
C LYS A 121 -1.36 -11.82 -27.25
N THR A 122 -1.16 -11.06 -26.17
CA THR A 122 -1.83 -11.23 -24.87
C THR A 122 -3.35 -11.06 -24.89
N LEU A 123 -3.93 -10.40 -25.89
CA LEU A 123 -5.38 -10.25 -25.98
C LEU A 123 -6.11 -11.57 -26.35
N GLU A 124 -5.46 -12.44 -27.13
CA GLU A 124 -5.98 -13.77 -27.45
C GLU A 124 -5.93 -14.71 -26.24
N LEU A 125 -4.99 -14.46 -25.30
CA LEU A 125 -4.81 -15.26 -24.09
C LEU A 125 -6.07 -15.25 -23.22
N PHE A 126 -6.75 -14.10 -23.13
CA PHE A 126 -7.94 -13.92 -22.30
C PHE A 126 -9.22 -14.53 -22.89
N LYS A 127 -9.17 -15.09 -24.11
CA LYS A 127 -10.32 -15.76 -24.72
C LYS A 127 -10.56 -17.17 -24.16
N SER A 128 -9.52 -17.81 -23.63
CA SER A 128 -9.59 -19.13 -22.98
C SER A 128 -9.32 -18.98 -21.48
N PRO A 129 -9.92 -19.79 -20.60
CA PRO A 129 -9.63 -19.76 -19.16
C PRO A 129 -8.16 -20.14 -18.89
N PRO A 130 -7.52 -19.56 -17.86
CA PRO A 130 -6.15 -19.90 -17.51
C PRO A 130 -6.06 -21.32 -16.95
N SER A 131 -4.94 -22.00 -17.21
CA SER A 131 -4.62 -23.22 -16.45
C SER A 131 -3.98 -22.86 -15.11
N LEU A 132 -4.36 -23.58 -14.05
CA LEU A 132 -3.81 -23.37 -12.70
C LEU A 132 -2.29 -23.56 -12.65
N ILE A 133 -1.78 -24.49 -13.46
CA ILE A 133 -0.34 -24.74 -13.63
C ILE A 133 0.34 -23.50 -14.21
N TRP A 134 -0.25 -22.87 -15.24
CA TRP A 134 0.32 -21.66 -15.86
C TRP A 134 0.38 -20.49 -14.87
N ILE A 135 -0.66 -20.31 -14.04
CA ILE A 135 -0.66 -19.29 -13.00
C ILE A 135 0.38 -19.62 -11.91
N ALA A 136 0.46 -20.88 -11.47
CA ALA A 136 1.45 -21.33 -10.49
C ALA A 136 2.91 -21.14 -10.97
N HIS A 137 3.16 -21.32 -12.28
CA HIS A 137 4.46 -21.02 -12.91
C HIS A 137 4.84 -19.53 -12.79
N ARG A 138 3.86 -18.62 -12.85
CA ARG A 138 4.09 -17.17 -12.80
C ARG A 138 4.01 -16.58 -11.40
N SER A 139 3.29 -17.20 -10.48
CA SER A 139 3.14 -16.73 -9.09
C SER A 139 4.25 -17.21 -8.15
N ARG A 140 5.37 -17.77 -8.67
CA ARG A 140 6.46 -18.30 -7.82
C ARG A 140 6.82 -17.31 -6.71
N VAL A 141 7.08 -17.80 -5.51
CA VAL A 141 7.92 -17.08 -4.55
C VAL A 141 9.19 -17.90 -4.53
N SER A 142 10.29 -17.34 -5.01
CA SER A 142 11.59 -17.99 -4.84
C SER A 142 11.93 -17.87 -3.36
N TRP A 143 11.54 -18.85 -2.56
CA TRP A 143 12.02 -19.04 -1.19
C TRP A 143 13.49 -19.48 -1.23
N GLY A 144 14.33 -18.60 -1.75
CA GLY A 144 15.78 -18.69 -1.69
C GLY A 144 16.24 -17.73 -0.61
N PHE A 145 16.97 -18.25 0.37
CA PHE A 145 17.72 -17.49 1.36
C PHE A 145 18.28 -16.21 0.73
N GLN A 146 17.98 -15.06 1.36
CA GLN A 146 18.37 -13.68 1.00
C GLN A 146 17.29 -12.87 0.24
N SER A 147 16.37 -12.33 1.05
CA SER A 147 15.40 -11.28 0.72
C SER A 147 16.09 -10.02 0.19
N ASN A 148 15.67 -9.54 -1.00
CA ASN A 148 15.47 -8.11 -1.33
C ASN A 148 15.26 -7.81 -2.84
N ILE A 149 15.49 -8.73 -3.78
CA ILE A 149 15.34 -8.42 -5.23
C ILE A 149 14.34 -9.33 -5.96
N TYR A 150 14.07 -10.53 -5.44
CA TYR A 150 13.26 -11.52 -6.17
C TYR A 150 11.74 -11.38 -5.98
N ASP A 151 11.27 -10.85 -4.85
CA ASP A 151 9.83 -10.59 -4.63
C ASP A 151 9.28 -9.49 -5.56
N VAL A 152 10.12 -8.49 -5.88
CA VAL A 152 9.78 -7.37 -6.75
C VAL A 152 9.50 -7.81 -8.19
N ILE A 153 10.24 -8.82 -8.67
CA ILE A 153 10.15 -9.28 -10.08
C ILE A 153 8.87 -10.11 -10.30
N LEU A 154 8.35 -10.75 -9.26
CA LEU A 154 7.17 -11.63 -9.33
C LEU A 154 5.85 -10.87 -9.26
N GLN A 155 5.80 -9.78 -8.49
CA GLN A 155 4.66 -8.86 -8.49
C GLN A 155 4.57 -8.05 -9.80
N ALA A 156 5.69 -7.83 -10.50
CA ALA A 156 5.69 -7.09 -11.76
C ALA A 156 4.92 -7.82 -12.87
N ASP A 157 5.18 -9.11 -13.09
CA ASP A 157 4.48 -9.89 -14.13
C ASP A 157 2.98 -10.01 -13.82
N LEU A 158 2.63 -10.30 -12.57
CA LEU A 158 1.22 -10.42 -12.15
C LEU A 158 0.50 -9.07 -12.14
N GLY A 159 1.20 -7.99 -11.80
CA GLY A 159 0.73 -6.62 -11.90
C GLY A 159 0.43 -6.22 -13.35
N THR A 160 1.34 -6.51 -14.29
CA THR A 160 1.08 -6.22 -15.72
C THR A 160 -0.12 -7.02 -16.26
N LEU A 161 -0.29 -8.27 -15.83
CA LEU A 161 -1.47 -9.07 -16.16
C LEU A 161 -2.75 -8.45 -15.59
N LEU A 162 -2.71 -7.99 -14.33
CA LEU A 162 -3.84 -7.27 -13.72
C LEU A 162 -4.18 -6.00 -14.49
N GLU A 163 -3.19 -5.21 -14.91
CA GLU A 163 -3.41 -4.00 -15.70
C GLU A 163 -4.00 -4.30 -17.07
N MET A 164 -3.50 -5.34 -17.75
CA MET A 164 -4.06 -5.79 -19.03
C MET A 164 -5.50 -6.26 -18.88
N VAL A 165 -5.81 -7.06 -17.86
CA VAL A 165 -7.18 -7.48 -17.55
C VAL A 165 -8.05 -6.28 -17.21
N THR A 166 -7.53 -5.35 -16.41
CA THR A 166 -8.19 -4.08 -16.11
C THR A 166 -8.58 -3.37 -17.40
N SER A 167 -7.66 -3.24 -18.36
CA SER A 167 -7.91 -2.63 -19.68
C SER A 167 -9.01 -3.35 -20.50
N CYS A 168 -9.17 -4.67 -20.31
CA CYS A 168 -10.20 -5.48 -20.95
C CYS A 168 -11.57 -5.39 -20.27
N CYS A 169 -11.65 -4.94 -19.01
CA CYS A 169 -12.90 -4.72 -18.27
C CYS A 169 -13.71 -3.51 -18.83
N THR A 170 -14.19 -3.63 -20.06
CA THR A 170 -15.03 -2.65 -20.75
C THR A 170 -16.16 -3.38 -21.49
N LYS A 171 -17.31 -2.73 -21.69
CA LYS A 171 -18.49 -3.35 -22.32
C LYS A 171 -18.18 -4.01 -23.67
N LYS A 172 -17.25 -3.44 -24.44
CA LYS A 172 -16.89 -3.92 -25.78
C LYS A 172 -15.98 -5.15 -25.78
N ASN A 173 -15.17 -5.32 -24.73
CA ASN A 173 -14.11 -6.34 -24.67
C ASN A 173 -14.39 -7.40 -23.60
N TRP A 174 -15.52 -7.30 -22.91
CA TRP A 174 -15.89 -8.27 -21.89
C TRP A 174 -16.15 -9.64 -22.51
N ASN A 175 -15.67 -10.68 -21.83
CA ASN A 175 -15.84 -12.08 -22.18
C ASN A 175 -16.02 -12.87 -20.88
N SER A 176 -16.93 -13.83 -20.86
CA SER A 176 -17.14 -14.82 -19.80
C SER A 176 -15.84 -15.47 -19.30
N ALA A 177 -14.80 -15.63 -20.13
CA ALA A 177 -13.48 -16.12 -19.70
C ALA A 177 -12.71 -15.14 -18.80
N LEU A 178 -12.91 -13.82 -18.96
CA LEU A 178 -12.23 -12.80 -18.15
C LEU A 178 -12.60 -12.91 -16.66
N ARG A 179 -13.83 -13.32 -16.32
CA ARG A 179 -14.22 -13.54 -14.92
C ARG A 179 -13.32 -14.57 -14.24
N VAL A 180 -12.99 -15.66 -14.97
CA VAL A 180 -12.14 -16.75 -14.48
C VAL A 180 -10.71 -16.26 -14.35
N TRP A 181 -10.22 -15.45 -15.30
CA TRP A 181 -8.92 -14.81 -15.20
C TRP A 181 -8.79 -13.89 -13.99
N ILE A 182 -9.75 -12.98 -13.79
CA ILE A 182 -9.73 -12.07 -12.64
C ILE A 182 -9.74 -12.87 -11.34
N PHE A 183 -10.62 -13.85 -11.22
CA PHE A 183 -10.73 -14.68 -10.02
C PHE A 183 -9.44 -15.47 -9.76
N ALA A 184 -8.88 -16.13 -10.79
CA ALA A 184 -7.68 -16.93 -10.63
C ALA A 184 -6.43 -16.06 -10.34
N LEU A 185 -6.36 -14.85 -10.91
CA LEU A 185 -5.34 -13.87 -10.55
C LEU A 185 -5.49 -13.42 -9.09
N MET A 186 -6.71 -13.13 -8.62
CA MET A 186 -6.97 -12.78 -7.22
C MET A 186 -6.59 -13.91 -6.26
N VAL A 187 -6.87 -15.16 -6.61
CA VAL A 187 -6.46 -16.33 -5.81
C VAL A 187 -4.93 -16.47 -5.76
N ALA A 188 -4.24 -16.12 -6.85
CA ALA A 188 -2.80 -16.21 -6.96
C ALA A 188 -2.02 -15.06 -6.29
N LEU A 189 -2.72 -14.00 -5.88
CA LEU A 189 -2.12 -12.87 -5.18
C LEU A 189 -1.75 -13.24 -3.74
N GLU A 190 -0.49 -13.04 -3.40
CA GLU A 190 0.06 -13.36 -2.07
C GLU A 190 0.44 -12.05 -1.35
N PRO A 191 0.02 -11.85 -0.08
CA PRO A 191 0.42 -10.69 0.70
C PRO A 191 1.88 -10.82 1.17
N PRO A 192 2.62 -9.71 1.39
CA PRO A 192 2.21 -8.32 1.27
C PRO A 192 2.19 -7.81 -0.18
N LEU A 193 1.14 -7.06 -0.55
CA LEU A 193 0.90 -6.60 -1.91
C LEU A 193 1.51 -5.22 -2.18
N HIS A 194 2.04 -5.01 -3.38
CA HIS A 194 2.48 -3.70 -3.83
C HIS A 194 1.29 -2.72 -3.98
N PRO A 195 1.46 -1.42 -3.65
CA PRO A 195 0.42 -0.41 -3.83
C PRO A 195 -0.20 -0.36 -5.24
N ASP A 196 0.58 -0.63 -6.29
CA ASP A 196 0.08 -0.62 -7.69
C ASP A 196 -0.88 -1.78 -7.98
N VAL A 197 -0.65 -2.93 -7.35
CA VAL A 197 -1.55 -4.10 -7.44
C VAL A 197 -2.86 -3.77 -6.72
N HIS A 198 -2.76 -3.12 -5.55
CA HIS A 198 -3.92 -2.59 -4.86
C HIS A 198 -4.69 -1.58 -5.72
N HIS A 199 -4.01 -0.66 -6.40
CA HIS A 199 -4.63 0.28 -7.34
C HIS A 199 -5.38 -0.46 -8.48
N SER A 200 -4.76 -1.47 -9.07
CA SER A 200 -5.36 -2.27 -10.15
C SER A 200 -6.59 -3.04 -9.68
N LEU A 201 -6.55 -3.68 -8.50
CA LEU A 201 -7.72 -4.35 -7.90
C LEU A 201 -8.90 -3.39 -7.69
N ARG A 202 -8.62 -2.16 -7.20
CA ARG A 202 -9.64 -1.11 -7.07
C ARG A 202 -10.24 -0.75 -8.43
N ALA A 203 -9.39 -0.61 -9.44
CA ALA A 203 -9.82 -0.26 -10.79
C ALA A 203 -10.72 -1.37 -11.38
N ILE A 204 -10.38 -2.65 -11.17
CA ILE A 204 -11.21 -3.79 -11.57
C ILE A 204 -12.56 -3.74 -10.85
N ALA A 205 -12.59 -3.62 -9.52
CA ALA A 205 -13.83 -3.57 -8.76
C ALA A 205 -14.76 -2.42 -9.21
N LYS A 206 -14.20 -1.23 -9.45
CA LYS A 206 -14.95 -0.07 -9.98
C LYS A 206 -15.47 -0.34 -11.40
N ARG A 207 -14.69 -0.98 -12.27
CA ARG A 207 -15.11 -1.36 -13.63
C ARG A 207 -16.18 -2.44 -13.60
N CYS A 208 -16.11 -3.43 -12.71
CA CYS A 208 -17.16 -4.44 -12.52
C CYS A 208 -18.50 -3.80 -12.11
N ARG A 209 -18.50 -2.85 -11.16
CA ARG A 209 -19.72 -2.10 -10.81
C ARG A 209 -20.29 -1.32 -12.00
N LYS A 210 -19.43 -0.73 -12.82
CA LYS A 210 -19.85 -0.02 -14.04
C LYS A 210 -20.43 -0.98 -15.08
N LEU A 211 -19.76 -2.11 -15.30
CA LEU A 211 -20.21 -3.15 -16.24
C LEU A 211 -21.54 -3.75 -15.82
N LYS A 212 -21.76 -3.99 -14.52
CA LYS A 212 -23.06 -4.42 -14.00
C LYS A 212 -24.18 -3.49 -14.46
N LYS A 213 -24.04 -2.18 -14.26
CA LYS A 213 -25.01 -1.18 -14.72
C LYS A 213 -25.19 -1.21 -16.24
N ASP A 214 -24.08 -1.27 -16.97
CA ASP A 214 -24.10 -1.26 -18.44
C ASP A 214 -24.69 -2.56 -19.07
N CYS A 215 -24.69 -3.67 -18.32
CA CYS A 215 -25.13 -5.00 -18.75
C CYS A 215 -26.51 -5.40 -18.18
N GLU A 216 -26.95 -4.83 -17.06
CA GLU A 216 -28.33 -5.00 -16.54
C GLU A 216 -29.38 -4.56 -17.57
N ASP A 217 -29.03 -3.58 -18.41
CA ASP A 217 -29.89 -3.10 -19.50
C ASP A 217 -29.94 -4.06 -20.72
N VAL A 218 -29.08 -5.10 -20.76
CA VAL A 218 -28.94 -6.02 -21.89
C VAL A 218 -29.43 -7.41 -21.48
N SER A 219 -30.54 -7.85 -22.07
CA SER A 219 -31.25 -9.10 -21.75
C SER A 219 -30.49 -10.41 -22.03
N ASP A 220 -29.28 -10.34 -22.58
CA ASP A 220 -28.47 -11.50 -23.03
C ASP A 220 -27.19 -11.68 -22.17
N THR A 221 -27.14 -11.08 -20.99
CA THR A 221 -25.96 -11.18 -20.11
C THR A 221 -26.01 -12.45 -19.26
N ASP A 222 -24.91 -13.22 -19.25
CA ASP A 222 -24.72 -14.40 -18.41
C ASP A 222 -25.03 -14.10 -16.93
N LEU A 223 -25.92 -14.87 -16.30
CA LEU A 223 -26.26 -14.73 -14.87
C LEU A 223 -25.02 -14.82 -13.97
N LEU A 224 -24.05 -15.65 -14.36
CA LEU A 224 -22.78 -15.82 -13.65
C LEU A 224 -21.92 -14.55 -13.69
N ASP A 225 -21.98 -13.77 -14.78
CA ASP A 225 -21.23 -12.53 -14.90
C ASP A 225 -21.82 -11.46 -13.99
N LEU A 226 -23.16 -11.38 -13.90
CA LEU A 226 -23.85 -10.49 -12.96
C LEU A 226 -23.48 -10.81 -11.51
N GLN A 227 -23.51 -12.10 -11.13
CA GLN A 227 -23.09 -12.54 -9.81
C GLN A 227 -21.62 -12.21 -9.54
N PHE A 228 -20.76 -12.39 -10.53
CA PHE A 228 -19.35 -12.04 -10.41
C PHE A 228 -19.14 -10.53 -10.23
N PHE A 229 -19.92 -9.69 -10.91
CA PHE A 229 -19.81 -8.23 -10.74
C PHE A 229 -20.20 -7.75 -9.34
N ASP A 230 -21.07 -8.47 -8.64
CA ASP A 230 -21.38 -8.21 -7.22
C ASP A 230 -20.31 -8.77 -6.29
N LEU A 231 -19.81 -9.96 -6.59
CA LEU A 231 -18.80 -10.64 -5.79
C LEU A 231 -17.44 -9.95 -5.85
N CYS A 232 -17.01 -9.46 -7.01
CA CYS A 232 -15.66 -8.93 -7.21
C CYS A 232 -15.34 -7.73 -6.29
N PRO A 233 -16.17 -6.67 -6.21
CA PRO A 233 -15.96 -5.57 -5.26
C PRO A 233 -15.94 -6.03 -3.81
N PHE A 234 -16.76 -7.02 -3.46
CA PHE A 234 -16.83 -7.58 -2.12
C PHE A 234 -15.54 -8.34 -1.76
N LEU A 235 -15.03 -9.19 -2.65
CA LEU A 235 -13.76 -9.89 -2.48
C LEU A 235 -12.59 -8.92 -2.40
N VAL A 236 -12.56 -7.88 -3.24
CA VAL A 236 -11.51 -6.85 -3.17
C VAL A 236 -11.54 -6.11 -1.83
N ALA A 237 -12.73 -5.80 -1.33
CA ALA A 237 -12.86 -5.07 -0.08
C ALA A 237 -12.51 -5.90 1.16
N ARG A 238 -13.03 -7.13 1.26
CA ARG A 238 -12.83 -7.99 2.44
C ARG A 238 -11.59 -8.86 2.33
N GLY A 239 -11.33 -9.46 1.17
CA GLY A 239 -10.17 -10.32 0.95
C GLY A 239 -8.84 -9.56 0.86
N PHE A 240 -8.85 -8.30 0.43
CA PHE A 240 -7.64 -7.47 0.29
C PHE A 240 -7.63 -6.21 1.17
N GLY A 241 -8.58 -6.09 2.10
CA GLY A 241 -8.65 -5.00 3.08
C GLY A 241 -9.08 -3.63 2.53
N GLN A 242 -9.61 -3.55 1.31
CA GLN A 242 -10.04 -2.29 0.68
C GLN A 242 -11.51 -1.95 0.98
N LEU A 243 -11.84 -1.82 2.27
CA LEU A 243 -13.21 -1.64 2.76
C LEU A 243 -13.92 -0.39 2.20
N ASP A 244 -13.16 0.62 1.81
CA ASP A 244 -13.69 1.86 1.26
C ASP A 244 -14.35 1.70 -0.12
N ILE A 245 -14.13 0.58 -0.82
CA ILE A 245 -14.82 0.28 -2.08
C ILE A 245 -16.28 -0.06 -1.83
N LEU A 246 -16.65 -0.63 -0.68
CA LEU A 246 -18.02 -1.07 -0.41
C LEU A 246 -18.99 0.08 -0.16
N LYS A 247 -18.48 1.31 -0.08
CA LYS A 247 -19.25 2.54 0.01
C LYS A 247 -19.95 2.90 -1.31
#